data_AF-A0A2S5J1W2-F1
#
_entry.id   AF-A0A2S5J1W2-F1
#
_cell.length_a   1.000
_cell.length_b   1.000
_cell.length_c   1.000
_cell.angle_alpha   90.00
_cell.angle_beta   90.00
_cell.angle_gamma   90.00
#
_symmetry.space_group_name_H-M   'P 1'
#
loop_
_entity.id
_entity.type
_entity.pdbx_description
1 polymer ?
#
loop_
_entity_poly.entity_id
_entity_poly.type
_entity_poly.pdbx_seq_one_letter_code
_entity_poly.pdbx_strand_id
1 'polypeptide(L)'
;MDLHVTLAGAPPAAFTREIVVDTDTVRTGAALADRLAAGGHRGPFTVDGRPLAGLLPHTGDLPHGAVIVCGAQPGPPAPAPLPHLVFVVHTGPDAGRVVPLTRGSYVIGRAAAGITIADPALSRSHALLTVTQDSILLEDLRSVNGTFVDEARITTAAITTAADLRFGRSRCGIELVDDPG
;
A
#
# COMPACT_ATOMS: atom_id res chain seq x y z
N MET A 1 -27.80 13.24 -37.05
CA MET A 1 -26.55 12.74 -37.70
C MET A 1 -26.02 11.59 -36.87
N ASP A 2 -25.48 10.55 -37.48
CA ASP A 2 -24.98 9.39 -36.73
C ASP A 2 -23.49 9.54 -36.40
N LEU A 3 -23.14 9.22 -35.15
CA LEU A 3 -21.77 9.12 -34.66
C LEU A 3 -21.51 7.67 -34.25
N HIS A 4 -20.57 7.00 -34.92
CA HIS A 4 -20.11 5.68 -34.51
C HIS A 4 -19.02 5.83 -33.46
N VAL A 5 -19.15 5.14 -32.34
CA VAL A 5 -18.14 5.06 -31.27
C VAL A 5 -17.97 3.62 -30.84
N THR A 6 -16.80 3.30 -30.31
CA THR A 6 -16.51 1.99 -29.73
C THR A 6 -16.55 2.11 -28.21
N LEU A 7 -17.40 1.33 -27.55
CA LEU A 7 -17.39 1.19 -26.10
C LEU A 7 -16.47 0.04 -25.69
N ALA A 8 -15.48 0.32 -24.85
CA ALA A 8 -14.56 -0.67 -24.31
C ALA A 8 -14.66 -0.76 -22.78
N GLY A 9 -14.67 -1.98 -22.24
CA GLY A 9 -14.60 -2.22 -20.80
C GLY A 9 -13.17 -2.09 -20.26
N ALA A 10 -12.99 -1.37 -19.15
CA ALA A 10 -11.73 -1.37 -18.42
C ALA A 10 -11.48 -2.75 -17.76
N PRO A 11 -10.21 -3.19 -17.60
CA PRO A 11 -9.87 -4.39 -16.83
C PRO A 11 -10.46 -4.34 -15.40
N PRO A 12 -10.82 -5.51 -14.81
CA PRO A 12 -10.63 -6.87 -15.32
C PRO A 12 -11.74 -7.36 -16.29
N ALA A 13 -12.80 -6.58 -16.51
CA ALA A 13 -13.94 -6.96 -17.34
C ALA A 13 -13.84 -6.34 -18.75
N ALA A 14 -12.75 -6.66 -19.47
CA ALA A 14 -12.51 -6.13 -20.81
C ALA A 14 -13.54 -6.65 -21.82
N PHE A 15 -14.17 -5.74 -22.56
CA PHE A 15 -15.04 -6.04 -23.68
C PHE A 15 -14.94 -4.94 -24.72
N THR A 16 -15.50 -5.15 -25.91
CA THR A 16 -15.61 -4.12 -26.94
C THR A 16 -16.97 -4.23 -27.64
N ARG A 17 -17.63 -3.09 -27.86
CA ARG A 17 -18.94 -3.03 -28.51
C ARG A 17 -19.03 -1.75 -29.35
N GLU A 18 -19.42 -1.89 -30.62
CA GLU A 18 -19.75 -0.73 -31.45
C GLU A 18 -21.10 -0.14 -31.03
N ILE A 19 -21.16 1.19 -30.94
CA ILE A 19 -22.36 1.94 -30.59
C ILE A 19 -22.58 3.04 -31.62
N VAL A 20 -23.78 3.05 -32.20
CA VAL A 20 -24.24 4.15 -33.05
C VAL A 20 -25.02 5.15 -32.19
N VAL A 21 -24.61 6.41 -32.27
CA VAL A 21 -25.19 7.53 -31.52
C VAL A 21 -25.86 8.48 -32.49
N ASP A 22 -27.18 8.52 -32.46
CA ASP A 22 -27.92 9.62 -33.07
C ASP A 22 -27.64 10.93 -32.31
N THR A 23 -26.85 11.81 -32.91
CA THR A 23 -26.45 13.08 -32.30
C THR A 23 -27.51 14.17 -32.42
N ASP A 24 -28.65 13.92 -33.08
CA ASP A 24 -29.77 14.86 -33.09
C ASP A 24 -30.50 14.81 -31.73
N THR A 25 -30.49 13.63 -31.08
CA THR A 25 -31.03 13.37 -29.75
C THR A 25 -29.98 13.47 -28.64
N VAL A 26 -28.73 13.07 -28.91
CA VAL A 26 -27.62 13.11 -27.94
C VAL A 26 -26.57 14.13 -28.36
N ARG A 27 -26.74 15.38 -27.90
CA ARG A 27 -25.93 16.52 -28.36
C ARG A 27 -24.68 16.81 -27.53
N THR A 28 -24.55 16.20 -26.36
CA THR A 28 -23.43 16.40 -25.43
C THR A 28 -22.87 15.06 -24.98
N GLY A 29 -21.59 15.06 -24.62
CA GLY A 29 -20.96 13.88 -24.01
C GLY A 29 -21.58 13.50 -22.67
N ALA A 30 -22.14 14.45 -21.91
CA ALA A 30 -22.93 14.15 -20.71
C ALA A 30 -24.20 13.35 -21.04
N ALA A 31 -24.97 13.78 -22.04
CA ALA A 31 -26.14 13.02 -22.49
C ALA A 31 -25.77 11.64 -23.04
N LEU A 32 -24.59 11.51 -23.67
CA LEU A 32 -24.08 10.23 -24.12
C LEU A 32 -23.70 9.34 -22.94
N ALA A 33 -23.02 9.86 -21.92
CA ALA A 33 -22.70 9.14 -20.70
C ALA A 33 -23.96 8.65 -19.97
N ASP A 34 -24.99 9.49 -19.86
CA ASP A 34 -26.28 9.12 -19.28
C ASP A 34 -26.97 8.00 -20.07
N ARG A 35 -26.90 8.05 -21.40
CA ARG A 35 -27.45 7.00 -22.28
C ARG A 35 -26.69 5.68 -22.14
N LEU A 36 -25.37 5.72 -22.01
CA LEU A 36 -24.55 4.53 -21.75
C LEU A 36 -24.86 3.93 -20.38
N ALA A 37 -25.04 4.77 -19.36
CA ALA A 37 -25.44 4.35 -18.01
C ALA A 37 -26.84 3.70 -18.00
N ALA A 38 -27.81 4.32 -18.68
CA ALA A 38 -29.16 3.76 -18.86
C ALA A 38 -29.14 2.43 -19.62
N GLY A 39 -28.16 2.24 -20.52
CA GLY A 39 -27.88 0.97 -21.21
C GLY A 39 -27.23 -0.11 -20.34
N GLY A 40 -26.98 0.15 -19.06
CA GLY A 40 -26.41 -0.80 -18.10
C GLY A 40 -24.88 -0.76 -17.96
N HIS A 41 -24.21 0.18 -18.61
CA HIS A 41 -22.75 0.33 -18.50
C HIS A 41 -22.38 1.17 -17.28
N ARG A 42 -21.38 0.74 -16.51
CA ARG A 42 -20.92 1.50 -15.33
C ARG A 42 -19.77 2.43 -15.70
N GLY A 43 -19.90 3.69 -15.32
CA GLY A 43 -18.84 4.68 -15.44
C GLY A 43 -17.69 4.48 -14.43
N PRO A 44 -16.66 5.35 -14.45
CA PRO A 44 -16.55 6.54 -15.31
C PRO A 44 -16.44 6.20 -16.80
N PHE A 45 -16.86 7.14 -17.66
CA PHE A 45 -16.72 7.07 -19.11
C PHE A 45 -15.67 8.06 -19.58
N THR A 46 -14.67 7.61 -20.32
CA THR A 46 -13.58 8.47 -20.80
C THR A 46 -13.27 8.25 -22.28
N VAL A 47 -12.75 9.28 -22.94
CA VAL A 47 -12.12 9.21 -24.27
C VAL A 47 -10.72 9.78 -24.10
N ASP A 48 -9.69 9.01 -24.47
CA ASP A 48 -8.28 9.38 -24.24
C ASP A 48 -7.99 9.86 -22.81
N GLY A 49 -8.64 9.22 -21.82
CA GLY A 49 -8.52 9.56 -20.40
C GLY A 49 -9.27 10.82 -19.95
N ARG A 50 -9.90 11.56 -20.88
CA ARG A 50 -10.73 12.73 -20.55
C ARG A 50 -12.18 12.31 -20.23
N PRO A 51 -12.84 12.92 -19.22
CA PRO A 51 -14.23 12.60 -18.91
C PRO A 51 -15.15 12.87 -20.10
N LEU A 52 -15.90 11.84 -20.52
CA LEU A 52 -16.85 11.94 -21.65
C LEU A 52 -17.86 13.07 -21.44
N ALA A 53 -18.28 13.32 -20.19
CA ALA A 53 -19.24 14.37 -19.85
C ALA A 53 -18.82 15.78 -20.32
N GLY A 54 -17.52 16.05 -20.46
CA GLY A 54 -16.99 17.33 -20.93
C GLY A 54 -16.80 17.43 -22.45
N LEU A 55 -17.13 16.40 -23.22
CA LEU A 55 -16.82 16.32 -24.66
C LEU A 55 -18.06 16.61 -25.52
N LEU A 56 -17.83 17.01 -26.78
CA LEU A 56 -18.90 17.31 -27.74
C LEU A 56 -18.81 16.37 -28.95
N PRO A 57 -19.91 15.70 -29.35
CA PRO A 57 -19.95 14.88 -30.56
C PRO A 57 -19.47 15.61 -31.82
N HIS A 58 -18.79 14.90 -32.71
CA HIS A 58 -18.27 15.42 -33.98
C HIS A 58 -17.21 16.53 -33.84
N THR A 59 -16.54 16.59 -32.68
CA THR A 59 -15.40 17.47 -32.46
C THR A 59 -14.10 16.68 -32.35
N GLY A 60 -12.95 17.37 -32.32
CA GLY A 60 -11.64 16.71 -32.20
C GLY A 60 -11.48 15.83 -30.97
N ASP A 61 -12.25 16.08 -29.91
CA ASP A 61 -12.20 15.30 -28.67
C ASP A 61 -13.23 14.14 -28.64
N LEU A 62 -14.22 14.11 -29.54
CA LEU A 62 -15.15 12.99 -29.72
C LEU A 62 -15.50 12.80 -31.21
N PRO A 63 -14.53 12.36 -32.03
CA PRO A 63 -14.72 12.16 -33.46
C PRO A 63 -15.43 10.84 -33.78
N HIS A 64 -15.77 10.66 -35.06
CA HIS A 64 -16.25 9.37 -35.56
C HIS A 64 -15.18 8.29 -35.35
N GLY A 65 -15.58 7.16 -34.77
CA GLY A 65 -14.69 6.07 -34.38
C GLY A 65 -14.03 6.25 -33.02
N ALA A 66 -14.39 7.27 -32.23
CA ALA A 66 -13.85 7.46 -30.89
C ALA A 66 -14.05 6.22 -30.00
N VAL A 67 -13.05 5.90 -29.18
CA VAL A 67 -13.13 4.82 -28.20
C VAL A 67 -13.52 5.42 -26.85
N ILE A 68 -14.71 5.05 -26.38
CA ILE A 68 -15.20 5.36 -25.05
C ILE A 68 -14.85 4.19 -24.14
N VAL A 69 -14.08 4.44 -23.10
CA VAL A 69 -13.75 3.43 -22.09
C VAL A 69 -14.72 3.56 -20.92
N CYS A 70 -15.37 2.46 -20.52
CA CYS A 70 -16.24 2.40 -19.35
C CYS A 70 -15.59 1.61 -18.20
N GLY A 71 -15.65 2.19 -17.01
CA GLY A 71 -15.01 1.68 -15.81
C GLY A 71 -13.75 2.47 -15.48
N ALA A 72 -13.34 2.43 -14.21
CA ALA A 72 -12.12 3.09 -13.79
C ALA A 72 -10.95 2.47 -14.56
N GLN A 73 -10.27 3.27 -15.39
CA GLN A 73 -8.93 2.89 -15.81
C GLN A 73 -8.11 2.68 -14.54
N PRO A 74 -7.40 1.56 -14.38
CA PRO A 74 -6.40 1.48 -13.33
C PRO A 74 -5.53 2.71 -13.50
N GLY A 75 -5.40 3.52 -12.45
CA GLY A 75 -4.35 4.54 -12.43
C GLY A 75 -3.00 3.88 -12.72
N PRO A 76 -1.93 4.66 -12.94
CA PRO A 76 -0.58 4.08 -12.96
C PRO A 76 -0.48 3.10 -11.77
N PRO A 77 -0.03 1.85 -11.99
CA PRO A 77 -0.01 0.85 -10.92
C PRO A 77 0.66 1.51 -9.72
N ALA A 78 -0.03 1.48 -8.58
CA ALA A 78 0.58 1.92 -7.34
C ALA A 78 1.96 1.24 -7.26
N PRO A 79 3.04 1.97 -6.92
CA PRO A 79 4.36 1.36 -6.84
C PRO A 79 4.23 0.10 -5.98
N ALA A 80 4.73 -1.02 -6.49
CA ALA A 80 4.68 -2.29 -5.79
C ALA A 80 5.12 -2.04 -4.34
N PRO A 81 4.35 -2.50 -3.33
CA PRO A 81 4.70 -2.25 -1.95
C PRO A 81 6.14 -2.74 -1.72
N LEU A 82 7.02 -1.83 -1.31
CA LEU A 82 8.36 -2.21 -0.90
C LEU A 82 8.22 -3.17 0.29
N PRO A 83 9.06 -4.21 0.41
CA PRO A 83 8.97 -5.13 1.53
C PRO A 83 9.07 -4.34 2.84
N HIS A 84 8.11 -4.57 3.74
CA HIS A 84 8.01 -3.83 4.98
C HIS A 84 8.82 -4.55 6.07
N LEU A 85 9.70 -3.82 6.74
CA LEU A 85 10.39 -4.35 7.92
C LEU A 85 9.39 -4.47 9.07
N VAL A 86 9.45 -5.59 9.79
CA VAL A 86 8.66 -5.81 11.00
C VAL A 86 9.55 -6.30 12.13
N PHE A 87 9.22 -5.89 13.35
CA PHE A 87 9.78 -6.44 14.58
C PHE A 87 8.88 -7.57 15.06
N VAL A 88 9.44 -8.77 15.26
CA VAL A 88 8.70 -9.97 15.65
C VAL A 88 9.18 -10.44 17.01
N VAL A 89 8.24 -10.77 17.90
CA VAL A 89 8.52 -11.45 19.17
C VAL A 89 8.34 -12.95 18.97
N HIS A 90 9.44 -13.71 18.95
CA HIS A 90 9.41 -15.15 18.73
C HIS A 90 9.03 -15.91 19.99
N THR A 91 9.53 -15.49 21.15
CA THR A 91 9.28 -16.16 22.43
C THR A 91 9.11 -15.16 23.57
N GLY A 92 8.47 -15.61 24.66
CA GLY A 92 8.14 -14.79 25.82
C GLY A 92 6.63 -14.54 25.95
N PRO A 93 6.21 -13.69 26.90
CA PRO A 93 4.79 -13.45 27.17
C PRO A 93 3.99 -12.89 26.00
N ASP A 94 4.66 -12.15 25.10
CA ASP A 94 4.06 -11.53 23.91
C ASP A 94 4.46 -12.26 22.61
N ALA A 95 4.78 -13.56 22.67
CA ALA A 95 5.14 -14.33 21.49
C ALA A 95 4.06 -14.24 20.39
N GLY A 96 4.49 -14.10 19.14
CA GLY A 96 3.64 -13.87 17.98
C GLY A 96 3.27 -12.40 17.74
N ARG A 97 3.68 -11.48 18.62
CA ARG A 97 3.51 -10.04 18.39
C ARG A 97 4.39 -9.59 17.22
N VAL A 98 3.78 -8.86 16.29
CA VAL A 98 4.44 -8.24 15.14
C VAL A 98 4.19 -6.74 15.17
N VAL A 99 5.24 -5.93 14.98
CA VAL A 99 5.15 -4.47 14.96
C VAL A 99 5.82 -3.94 13.69
N PRO A 100 5.11 -3.18 12.83
CA PRO A 100 5.71 -2.62 11.63
C PRO A 100 6.80 -1.59 11.99
N LEU A 101 7.92 -1.66 11.27
CA LEU A 101 9.05 -0.75 11.40
C LEU A 101 9.12 0.16 10.17
N THR A 102 9.11 1.46 10.42
CA THR A 102 9.44 2.49 9.44
C THR A 102 10.76 3.15 9.83
N ARG A 103 11.30 4.05 9.00
CA ARG A 103 12.47 4.84 9.38
C ARG A 103 12.17 5.66 10.64
N GLY A 104 13.09 5.67 11.58
CA GLY A 104 12.93 6.37 12.85
C GLY A 104 13.50 5.58 14.03
N SER A 105 13.15 6.03 15.24
CA SER A 105 13.64 5.44 16.48
C SER A 105 12.50 4.88 17.32
N TYR A 106 12.66 3.66 17.79
CA TYR A 106 11.71 2.90 18.57
C TYR A 106 12.34 2.50 19.89
N VAL A 107 11.81 3.01 21.00
CA VAL A 107 12.17 2.49 22.32
C VAL A 107 11.50 1.12 22.47
N ILE A 108 12.27 0.11 22.83
CA ILE A 108 11.82 -1.23 23.22
C ILE A 108 11.81 -1.29 24.75
N GLY A 109 10.73 -1.79 25.33
CA GLY A 109 10.66 -1.93 26.78
C GLY A 109 9.34 -2.49 27.29
N ARG A 110 9.23 -2.59 28.62
CA ARG A 110 8.07 -3.17 29.30
C ARG A 110 6.87 -2.22 29.37
N ALA A 111 7.09 -0.90 29.31
CA ALA A 111 6.02 0.10 29.41
C ALA A 111 6.45 1.45 28.83
N ALA A 112 5.51 2.22 28.28
CA ALA A 112 5.73 3.55 27.71
C ALA A 112 6.80 3.57 26.60
N ALA A 113 6.83 2.52 25.78
CA ALA A 113 7.81 2.27 24.74
C ALA A 113 7.12 2.18 23.36
N GLY A 114 7.81 2.60 22.29
CA GLY A 114 7.31 2.46 20.91
C GLY A 114 7.07 0.99 20.53
N ILE A 115 7.84 0.09 21.12
CA ILE A 115 7.65 -1.36 21.07
C ILE A 115 7.54 -1.84 22.52
N THR A 116 6.32 -2.11 22.96
CA THR A 116 6.06 -2.61 24.32
C THR A 116 5.97 -4.13 24.32
N ILE A 117 6.77 -4.78 25.18
CA ILE A 117 6.78 -6.23 25.40
C ILE A 117 6.49 -6.50 26.87
N ALA A 118 5.41 -7.23 27.17
CA ALA A 118 4.94 -7.49 28.53
C ALA A 118 5.76 -8.55 29.30
N ASP A 119 7.09 -8.52 29.18
CA ASP A 119 8.00 -9.37 29.95
C ASP A 119 8.47 -8.65 31.22
N PRO A 120 8.19 -9.19 32.43
CA PRO A 120 8.67 -8.64 33.70
C PRO A 120 10.20 -8.46 33.80
N ALA A 121 10.97 -9.23 33.03
CA ALA A 121 12.43 -9.12 32.98
C ALA A 121 12.91 -7.96 32.09
N LEU A 122 12.03 -7.28 31.36
CA LEU A 122 12.38 -6.07 30.63
C LEU A 122 12.32 -4.82 31.53
N SER A 123 13.22 -3.89 31.24
CA SER A 123 13.18 -2.54 31.78
C SER A 123 12.05 -1.77 31.12
N ARG A 124 11.52 -0.73 31.78
CA ARG A 124 10.49 0.15 31.18
C ARG A 124 10.95 0.74 29.85
N SER A 125 12.16 1.28 29.83
CA SER A 125 12.93 1.60 28.63
C SER A 125 14.16 0.71 28.65
N HIS A 126 14.24 -0.27 27.74
CA HIS A 126 15.25 -1.32 27.79
C HIS A 126 16.30 -1.13 26.69
N ALA A 127 15.85 -0.92 25.46
CA ALA A 127 16.72 -0.67 24.32
C ALA A 127 16.12 0.39 23.38
N LEU A 128 16.95 0.98 22.54
CA LEU A 128 16.56 1.87 21.46
C LEU A 128 16.94 1.22 20.13
N LEU A 129 15.93 1.01 19.29
CA LEU A 129 16.10 0.54 17.92
C LEU A 129 15.98 1.72 16.97
N THR A 130 17.01 2.00 16.18
CA THR A 130 16.99 3.05 15.16
C THR A 130 17.09 2.42 13.78
N VAL A 131 16.06 2.65 12.97
CA VAL A 131 15.97 2.19 11.59
C VAL A 131 16.29 3.37 10.68
N THR A 132 17.40 3.27 9.96
CA THR A 132 17.82 4.27 8.97
C THR A 132 17.52 3.75 7.56
N GLN A 133 18.00 4.47 6.53
CA GLN A 133 17.86 4.02 5.15
C GLN A 133 18.72 2.78 4.86
N ASP A 134 19.91 2.70 5.46
CA ASP A 134 20.94 1.72 5.07
C ASP A 134 21.31 0.74 6.20
N SER A 135 20.87 1.00 7.43
CA SER A 135 21.23 0.20 8.59
C SER A 135 20.20 0.23 9.72
N ILE A 136 20.23 -0.81 10.54
CA ILE A 136 19.46 -0.91 11.78
C ILE A 136 20.44 -0.93 12.95
N LEU A 137 20.27 -0.02 13.89
CA LEU A 137 21.10 0.12 15.07
C LEU A 137 20.30 -0.22 16.32
N LEU A 138 20.87 -1.03 17.21
CA LEU A 138 20.30 -1.36 18.51
C LEU A 138 21.22 -0.87 19.63
N GLU A 139 20.67 -0.12 20.58
CA GLU A 139 21.38 0.44 21.73
C GLU A 139 20.71 0.00 23.04
N ASP A 140 21.48 -0.47 24.01
CA ASP A 140 20.99 -0.77 25.36
C ASP A 140 20.86 0.51 26.19
N LEU A 141 19.66 0.77 26.73
CA LEU A 141 19.39 1.96 27.54
C LEU A 141 19.70 1.71 29.03
N ARG A 142 20.86 1.11 29.31
CA ARG A 142 21.29 0.68 30.66
C ARG A 142 20.26 -0.22 31.32
N SER A 143 19.82 -1.23 30.59
CA SER A 143 18.82 -2.16 31.09
C SER A 143 19.36 -3.01 32.25
N VAL A 144 18.46 -3.48 33.13
CA VAL A 144 18.86 -4.28 34.31
C VAL A 144 19.47 -5.62 33.89
N ASN A 145 18.84 -6.30 32.94
CA ASN A 145 19.25 -7.63 32.49
C ASN A 145 20.17 -7.61 31.26
N GLY A 146 20.39 -6.44 30.65
CA GLY A 146 21.17 -6.28 29.42
C GLY A 146 20.39 -6.63 28.15
N THR A 147 20.86 -6.07 27.05
CA THR A 147 20.45 -6.40 25.68
C THR A 147 21.47 -7.33 25.04
N PHE A 148 21.00 -8.32 24.28
CA PHE A 148 21.85 -9.29 23.61
C PHE A 148 21.49 -9.41 22.13
N VAL A 149 22.51 -9.59 21.30
CA VAL A 149 22.43 -9.88 19.87
C VAL A 149 23.25 -11.15 19.63
N ASP A 150 22.64 -12.19 19.08
CA ASP A 150 23.28 -13.49 18.83
C ASP A 150 24.00 -14.02 20.09
N GLU A 151 23.31 -13.94 21.24
CA GLU A 151 23.81 -14.27 22.59
C GLU A 151 24.94 -13.41 23.15
N ALA A 152 25.51 -12.49 22.36
CA ALA A 152 26.51 -11.53 22.84
C ALA A 152 25.82 -10.33 23.49
N ARG A 153 26.23 -9.97 24.71
CA ARG A 153 25.74 -8.75 25.38
C ARG A 153 26.30 -7.52 24.69
N ILE A 154 25.44 -6.55 24.37
CA ILE A 154 25.84 -5.32 23.66
C ILE A 154 25.52 -4.07 24.48
N THR A 155 26.23 -2.98 24.17
CA THR A 155 25.82 -1.61 24.51
C THR A 155 25.24 -0.93 23.28
N THR A 156 25.87 -1.12 22.12
CA THR A 156 25.38 -0.64 20.82
C THR A 156 25.87 -1.61 19.75
N ALA A 157 25.00 -2.01 18.81
CA ALA A 157 25.36 -2.89 17.70
C ALA A 157 24.50 -2.59 16.47
N ALA A 158 25.13 -2.62 15.30
CA ALA A 158 24.38 -2.68 14.03
C ALA A 158 23.89 -4.12 13.84
N ILE A 159 22.61 -4.27 13.50
CA ILE A 159 21.95 -5.57 13.37
C ILE A 159 21.34 -5.73 11.97
N THR A 160 21.09 -6.98 11.61
CA THR A 160 20.43 -7.35 10.34
C THR A 160 19.14 -8.11 10.63
N THR A 161 18.38 -8.43 9.58
CA THR A 161 17.17 -9.25 9.70
C THR A 161 17.44 -10.71 10.11
N ALA A 162 18.70 -11.14 10.10
CA ALA A 162 19.09 -12.48 10.56
C ALA A 162 19.46 -12.54 12.06
N ALA A 163 19.52 -11.39 12.75
CA ALA A 163 19.99 -11.31 14.13
C ALA A 163 18.94 -11.85 15.13
N ASP A 164 19.37 -12.69 16.06
CA ASP A 164 18.56 -13.09 17.23
C ASP A 164 18.74 -12.06 18.35
N LEU A 165 17.66 -11.35 18.67
CA LEU A 165 17.66 -10.32 19.69
C LEU A 165 17.08 -10.89 20.97
N ARG A 166 17.78 -10.72 22.09
CA ARG A 166 17.25 -11.12 23.40
C ARG A 166 17.23 -9.94 24.36
N PHE A 167 16.03 -9.68 24.87
CA PHE A 167 15.74 -8.70 25.89
C PHE A 167 15.07 -9.45 27.04
N GLY A 168 15.60 -9.35 28.27
CA GLY A 168 15.07 -10.13 29.38
C GLY A 168 15.00 -11.64 29.05
N ARG A 169 13.77 -12.18 29.00
CA ARG A 169 13.48 -13.58 28.64
C ARG A 169 12.87 -13.73 27.24
N SER A 170 12.52 -12.63 26.59
CA SER A 170 11.93 -12.63 25.24
C SER A 170 13.00 -12.68 24.16
N ARG A 171 12.81 -13.55 23.17
CA ARG A 171 13.56 -13.53 21.91
C ARG A 171 12.76 -12.85 20.81
N CYS A 172 13.40 -11.99 20.05
CA CYS A 172 12.82 -11.17 19.01
C CYS A 172 13.73 -11.16 17.79
N GLY A 173 13.18 -10.76 16.65
CA GLY A 173 13.90 -10.63 15.39
C GLY A 173 13.33 -9.51 14.54
N ILE A 174 13.98 -9.25 13.42
CA ILE A 174 13.51 -8.30 12.41
C ILE A 174 13.31 -9.06 11.11
N GLU A 175 12.12 -9.00 10.55
CA GLU A 175 11.78 -9.72 9.33
C GLU A 175 11.42 -8.75 8.21
N LEU A 176 11.70 -9.15 6.97
CA LEU A 176 11.15 -8.54 5.78
C LEU A 176 9.88 -9.30 5.44
N VAL A 177 8.74 -8.60 5.46
CA VAL A 177 7.47 -9.15 5.04
C VAL A 177 7.13 -8.56 3.68
N ASP A 178 6.96 -9.43 2.69
CA ASP A 178 6.32 -9.09 1.44
C ASP A 178 4.82 -8.94 1.72
N ASP A 179 4.21 -7.85 1.26
CA ASP A 179 2.76 -7.67 1.37
C ASP A 179 2.08 -8.77 0.55
N PRO A 180 1.23 -9.65 1.14
CA PRO A 180 0.42 -10.55 0.36
C PRO A 180 -0.64 -9.68 -0.34
N GLY A 181 -0.35 -9.33 -1.60
CA GLY A 181 -1.19 -8.45 -2.42
C GLY A 181 -2.63 -8.89 -2.60
#